data_AF-A0ABD0QLQ8-F1
#
_entry.id   AF-A0ABD0QLQ8-F1
#
_cell.length_a   1.000
_cell.length_b   1.000
_cell.length_c   1.000
_cell.angle_alpha   90.00
_cell.angle_beta   90.00
_cell.angle_gamma   90.00
#
_symmetry.space_group_name_H-M   'P 1'
#
loop_
_entity.id
_entity.type
_entity.pdbx_description
1 polymer ?
#
loop_
_entity_poly.entity_id
_entity_poly.type
_entity_poly.pdbx_seq_one_letter_code
_entity_poly.pdbx_strand_id
1 'polypeptide(L)' 'GSRGVGFIRFDKRIEAEEAIKGLNGQKPSGAAEPITVKFANNPSQKTSQALLSQLYQSPNRRYPGPLHHQAQ' A
#
# COMPACT_ATOMS: atom_id res chain seq x y z
N GLY A 1 17.10 2.39 -16.69
CA GLY A 1 15.98 2.61 -17.63
C GLY A 1 14.68 2.58 -16.86
N SER A 2 13.82 3.58 -17.05
CA SER A 2 12.46 3.60 -16.50
C SER A 2 11.69 2.40 -17.06
N ARG A 3 11.30 1.47 -16.20
CA ARG A 3 10.38 0.36 -16.53
C ARG A 3 9.10 0.99 -17.06
N GLY A 4 8.81 0.85 -18.35
CA GLY A 4 7.82 1.64 -19.09
C GLY A 4 6.43 1.68 -18.45
N VAL A 5 6.19 2.66 -17.58
CA VAL A 5 4.90 2.93 -16.94
C VAL A 5 4.49 4.36 -17.26
N GLY A 6 3.21 4.56 -17.55
CA GLY A 6 2.58 5.87 -17.74
C GLY A 6 1.45 6.07 -16.75
N PHE A 7 1.13 7.34 -16.47
CA PHE A 7 -0.01 7.71 -15.64
C PHE A 7 -1.00 8.51 -16.47
N ILE A 8 -2.26 8.14 -16.39
CA ILE A 8 -3.37 8.83 -17.05
C ILE A 8 -4.32 9.27 -15.94
N ARG A 9 -4.72 10.55 -15.98
CA ARG A 9 -5.74 11.09 -15.11
C ARG A 9 -7.05 11.19 -15.89
N PHE A 10 -8.07 10.52 -15.39
CA PHE A 10 -9.45 10.73 -15.84
C PHE A 10 -10.12 11.77 -14.95
N ASP A 11 -11.10 12.46 -15.50
CA ASP A 11 -11.90 13.42 -14.75
C ASP A 11 -12.93 12.69 -13.87
N LYS A 12 -13.52 11.63 -14.40
CA LYS A 12 -14.49 10.81 -13.67
C LYS A 12 -13.93 9.43 -13.35
N ARG A 13 -14.32 8.93 -12.17
CA ARG A 13 -13.99 7.56 -11.77
C ARG A 13 -14.52 6.52 -12.75
N ILE A 14 -15.73 6.72 -13.27
CA ILE A 14 -16.39 5.77 -14.19
C ILE A 14 -15.56 5.58 -15.47
N GLU A 15 -15.03 6.67 -16.04
CA GLU A 15 -14.17 6.61 -17.23
C GLU A 15 -12.90 5.78 -16.96
N ALA A 16 -12.32 5.90 -15.77
CA ALA A 16 -11.18 5.09 -15.36
C ALA A 16 -11.53 3.60 -15.20
N GLU A 17 -12.72 3.28 -14.69
CA GLU A 17 -13.21 1.90 -14.54
C GLU A 17 -13.45 1.24 -15.90
N GLU A 18 -14.06 1.97 -16.84
CA GLU A 18 -14.25 1.50 -18.22
C GLU A 18 -12.90 1.27 -18.93
N ALA A 19 -11.93 2.18 -18.75
CA ALA A 19 -10.59 2.03 -19.29
C ALA A 19 -9.88 0.79 -18.72
N ILE A 20 -9.96 0.54 -17.41
CA ILE A 20 -9.41 -0.67 -16.80
C ILE A 20 -10.07 -1.92 -17.39
N LYS A 21 -11.40 -1.94 -17.50
CA LYS A 21 -12.16 -3.09 -18.04
C LYS A 21 -11.80 -3.39 -19.50
N GLY A 22 -11.59 -2.36 -20.31
CA GLY A 22 -11.31 -2.51 -21.74
C GLY A 22 -9.84 -2.77 -22.10
N LEU A 23 -8.91 -2.25 -21.29
CA LEU A 23 -7.49 -2.22 -21.66
C LEU A 23 -6.60 -3.15 -20.81
N ASN A 24 -7.04 -3.53 -19.60
CA ASN A 24 -6.24 -4.39 -18.75
C ASN A 24 -6.11 -5.79 -19.36
N GLY A 25 -4.86 -6.25 -19.55
CA GLY A 25 -4.55 -7.51 -20.21
C GLY A 25 -4.55 -7.44 -21.74
N GLN A 26 -4.82 -6.28 -22.34
CA GLN A 26 -4.75 -6.14 -23.79
C GLN A 26 -3.28 -6.18 -24.24
N LYS A 27 -3.01 -6.82 -25.38
CA LYS A 27 -1.68 -6.84 -25.99
C LYS A 27 -1.64 -5.89 -27.18
N PRO A 28 -0.99 -4.71 -27.07
CA PRO A 28 -0.85 -3.78 -28.18
C PRO A 28 -0.09 -4.42 -29.35
N SER A 29 -0.38 -3.97 -30.58
CA SER A 29 0.37 -4.42 -31.75
C SER A 29 1.86 -4.10 -31.61
N GLY A 30 2.72 -5.10 -31.81
CA GLY A 30 4.17 -4.98 -31.66
C GLY A 30 4.69 -5.10 -30.21
N ALA A 31 3.82 -5.20 -29.21
CA ALA A 31 4.24 -5.51 -27.85
C ALA A 31 4.50 -7.02 -27.68
N ALA A 32 5.47 -7.39 -26.85
CA ALA A 32 5.71 -8.79 -26.50
C ALA A 32 4.70 -9.28 -25.45
N GLU A 33 4.42 -8.43 -24.44
CA GLU A 33 3.61 -8.74 -23.28
C GLU A 33 2.32 -7.89 -23.24
N PRO A 34 1.25 -8.38 -22.60
CA PRO A 34 0.04 -7.58 -22.37
C PRO A 34 0.31 -6.42 -21.40
N ILE A 35 -0.45 -5.34 -21.56
CA ILE A 35 -0.39 -4.20 -20.64
C ILE A 35 -1.25 -4.45 -19.40
N THR A 36 -0.81 -3.89 -18.28
CA THR A 36 -1.59 -3.88 -17.03
C THR A 36 -2.12 -2.48 -16.79
N VAL A 37 -3.44 -2.36 -16.62
CA VAL A 37 -4.10 -1.09 -16.32
C VAL A 37 -4.75 -1.22 -14.96
N LYS A 38 -4.38 -0.33 -14.03
CA LYS A 38 -4.87 -0.30 -12.65
C LYS A 38 -4.88 1.12 -12.11
N PHE A 39 -5.63 1.33 -11.04
CA PHE A 39 -5.56 2.58 -10.30
C PHE A 39 -4.13 2.82 -9.77
N ALA A 40 -3.72 4.08 -9.80
CA ALA A 40 -2.47 4.49 -9.19
C ALA A 40 -2.51 4.27 -7.67
N ASN A 41 -1.38 3.89 -7.09
CA ASN A 41 -1.26 3.82 -5.64
C ASN A 41 -1.32 5.23 -5.07
N ASN A 42 -2.25 5.49 -4.15
CA ASN A 42 -2.31 6.77 -3.46
C ASN A 42 -1.32 6.75 -2.27
N PRO A 43 -0.23 7.53 -2.29
CA PRO A 43 0.77 7.51 -1.22
C PRO A 43 0.14 7.86 0.15
N SER A 44 -0.93 8.64 0.16
CA SER A 44 -1.63 9.09 1.36
C SER A 44 -2.44 8.00 2.06
N GLN A 45 -2.77 6.87 1.39
CA GLN A 45 -3.57 5.80 2.00
C GLN A 45 -2.77 4.82 2.86
N LYS A 46 -1.42 4.83 2.77
CA LYS A 46 -0.58 3.94 3.59
C LYS A 46 -0.34 4.46 5.01
N THR A 47 -0.64 5.73 5.28
CA THR A 47 -0.35 6.37 6.58
C THR A 47 -1.29 5.89 7.70
N SER A 48 -2.54 5.53 7.39
CA SER A 48 -3.54 5.19 8.41
C SER A 48 -3.26 3.88 9.15
N GLN A 49 -2.73 2.84 8.47
CA GLN A 49 -2.40 1.58 9.14
C GLN A 49 -1.13 1.67 10.01
N ALA A 50 -0.14 2.48 9.61
CA ALA A 50 1.08 2.65 10.40
C ALA A 50 0.80 3.39 11.72
N LEU A 51 -0.08 4.39 11.70
CA LEU A 51 -0.42 5.16 12.89
C LEU A 51 -1.20 4.33 13.92
N LEU A 52 -2.16 3.52 13.47
CA LEU A 52 -2.90 2.63 14.37
C LEU A 52 -1.99 1.59 15.03
N SER A 53 -1.05 1.03 14.27
CA SER A 53 -0.08 0.05 14.77
C SER A 53 0.85 0.65 15.85
N GLN A 54 1.15 1.94 15.78
CA GLN A 54 1.91 2.65 16.82
C GLN A 54 1.06 2.96 18.06
N LEU A 55 -0.23 3.27 17.89
CA LEU A 55 -1.12 3.56 19.02
C LEU A 55 -1.43 2.32 19.88
N TYR A 56 -1.46 1.12 19.27
CA TYR A 56 -1.65 -0.15 19.98
C TYR A 56 -0.35 -0.79 20.47
N GLN A 57 0.82 -0.26 20.09
CA GLN A 57 2.10 -0.63 20.68
C GLN A 57 2.39 0.24 21.92
N SER A 58 1.45 0.28 22.86
CA SER A 58 1.76 0.66 24.24
C SER A 58 2.60 -0.48 24.87
N PRO A 59 3.88 -0.25 25.24
CA PRO A 59 4.65 -1.25 25.96
C PRO A 59 4.12 -1.31 27.38
N ASN A 60 3.15 -2.21 27.59
CA ASN A 60 2.71 -2.64 28.90
C ASN A 60 3.82 -3.49 29.54
N ARG A 61 4.98 -2.88 29.84
CA ARG A 61 5.99 -3.46 30.73
C ARG A 61 5.72 -2.95 32.14
N ARG A 62 4.74 -3.63 32.74
CA ARG A 62 4.52 -3.76 34.18
C ARG A 62 5.84 -3.93 34.94
N TYR A 63 6.16 -2.97 35.81
CA TYR A 63 6.82 -3.21 37.10
C TYR A 63 6.14 -2.28 38.12
N PRO A 64 5.75 -2.78 39.30
CA PRO A 64 6.74 -3.04 40.36
C PRO A 64 6.46 -4.33 41.13
N GLY A 65 7.42 -5.25 41.15
CA GLY A 65 7.46 -6.37 42.10
C GLY A 65 8.58 -6.12 43.11
N PRO A 66 8.41 -6.44 44.41
CA PRO A 66 9.42 -6.13 45.42
C PRO A 66 10.71 -6.93 45.21
N LEU A 67 11.85 -6.25 45.37
CA LEU A 67 13.19 -6.82 45.41
C LEU A 67 13.27 -7.94 46.46
N HIS A 68 13.56 -9.16 46.02
CA HIS A 68 13.95 -10.26 46.90
C HIS A 68 15.40 -10.63 46.57
N HIS A 69 16.35 -9.93 47.19
CA HIS A 69 17.74 -10.34 47.26
C HIS A 69 18.00 -10.81 48.69
N GLN A 70 17.97 -12.13 48.89
CA GLN A 70 18.46 -12.73 50.12
C GLN A 70 19.99 -12.75 50.03
N ALA A 71 20.64 -12.04 50.96
CA ALA A 71 22.05 -12.20 51.23
C ALA A 71 22.26 -13.50 52.00
N GLN A 72 23.14 -14.38 51.51
CA GLN A 72 24.35 -14.91 52.17
C GLN A 72 25.14 -15.75 51.17
#